data_AF-A0A4Y8CB76-F1
#
_entry.id   AF-A0A4Y8CB76-F1
#
_cell.length_a   1.000
_cell.length_b   1.000
_cell.length_c   1.000
_cell.angle_alpha   90.00
_cell.angle_beta   90.00
_cell.angle_gamma   90.00
#
_symmetry.space_group_name_H-M   'P 1'
#
loop_
_entity.id
_entity.type
_entity.pdbx_description
1 polymer ?
#
loop_
_entity_poly.entity_id
_entity_poly.type
_entity_poly.pdbx_seq_one_letter_code
_entity_poly.pdbx_strand_id
1 'polypeptide(L)' 'YKNPSVIGIIEAIGGPVLAILLFLMPLYCIYRFDILARFRNKFLDLFILVMGIVAISAAIHDLL' A
#
# COMPACT_ATOMS: atom_id res chain seq x y z
N TYR A 1 15.38 13.33 24.02
CA TYR A 1 16.15 13.20 22.78
C TYR A 1 15.63 11.99 22.01
N LYS A 2 14.71 12.18 21.04
CA LYS A 2 14.46 11.13 20.04
C LYS A 2 15.70 11.16 19.15
N ASN A 3 16.66 10.26 19.38
CA ASN A 3 17.76 10.05 18.44
C ASN A 3 17.11 9.63 17.13
N PRO A 4 17.06 10.47 16.08
CA PRO A 4 16.47 10.06 14.83
C PRO A 4 17.42 9.02 14.24
N SER A 5 17.07 7.74 14.34
CA SER A 5 17.83 6.69 13.68
C SER A 5 17.52 6.77 12.19
N VAL A 6 18.56 6.69 11.36
CA VAL A 6 18.41 6.61 9.89
C VAL A 6 17.50 5.43 9.53
N ILE A 7 17.55 4.35 10.32
CA ILE A 7 16.66 3.19 10.21
C ILE A 7 15.19 3.57 10.40
N GLY A 8 14.83 4.31 11.45
CA GLY A 8 13.44 4.70 11.69
C GLY A 8 12.88 5.65 10.61
N ILE A 9 13.74 6.48 10.00
CA ILE A 9 13.34 7.31 8.86
C ILE A 9 13.09 6.46 7.61
N ILE A 10 13.96 5.48 7.34
CA ILE A 10 13.79 4.54 6.22
C ILE A 10 12.53 3.72 6.40
N GLU A 11 12.25 3.25 7.61
CA GLU A 11 11.11 2.40 7.93
C GLU A 11 9.78 3.19 7.84
N ALA A 12 9.73 4.40 8.40
CA ALA A 12 8.56 5.27 8.33
C ALA A 12 8.17 5.67 6.89
N ILE A 13 9.13 5.69 5.96
CA ILE A 13 8.87 5.97 4.54
C ILE A 13 8.65 4.65 3.77
N GLY A 14 9.48 3.66 4.03
CA GLY A 14 9.50 2.38 3.32
C GLY A 14 8.23 1.57 3.52
N GLY A 15 7.69 1.51 4.75
CA GLY A 15 6.46 0.79 5.06
C GLY A 15 5.26 1.27 4.24
N PRO A 16 4.91 2.57 4.31
CA PRO A 16 3.81 3.12 3.53
C PRO A 16 4.03 3.00 2.02
N VAL A 17 5.24 3.27 1.53
CA VAL A 17 5.55 3.15 0.09
C VAL A 17 5.39 1.72 -0.40
N LEU A 18 5.91 0.73 0.33
CA LEU A 18 5.78 -0.68 -0.03
C LEU A 18 4.30 -1.12 -0.04
N ALA A 19 3.51 -0.73 0.96
CA ALA A 19 2.08 -1.04 1.01
C ALA A 19 1.32 -0.44 -0.18
N ILE A 20 1.63 0.80 -0.57
CA ILE A 20 1.04 1.43 -1.76
C ILE A 20 1.41 0.66 -3.03
N LEU A 21 2.68 0.30 -3.20
CA LEU A 21 3.16 -0.41 -4.38
C LEU A 21 2.56 -1.82 -4.50
N LEU A 22 2.37 -2.52 -3.38
CA LEU A 22 1.85 -3.89 -3.38
C LEU A 22 0.33 -3.95 -3.51
N PHE A 23 -0.41 -3.01 -2.92
CA PHE A 23 -1.88 -3.05 -2.89
C PHE A 23 -2.54 -2.03 -3.81
N LEU A 24 -2.22 -0.74 -3.66
CA LEU A 24 -2.93 0.34 -4.35
C LEU A 24 -2.48 0.51 -5.81
N MET A 25 -1.18 0.39 -6.09
CA MET A 25 -0.62 0.55 -7.43
C MET A 25 -1.22 -0.43 -8.46
N PRO A 26 -1.25 -1.76 -8.23
CA PRO A 26 -1.83 -2.68 -9.21
C PRO A 26 -3.32 -2.42 -9.43
N LEU A 27 -4.05 -2.10 -8.36
CA LEU A 27 -5.45 -1.70 -8.45
C LEU A 27 -5.61 -0.47 -9.33
N TYR A 28 -4.85 0.60 -9.07
CA TYR A 28 -4.86 1.80 -9.90
C TYR A 28 -4.56 1.50 -11.38
N CYS A 29 -3.55 0.66 -11.67
CA CYS A 29 -3.20 0.28 -13.04
C CYS A 29 -4.35 -0.42 -13.78
N ILE A 30 -5.06 -1.34 -13.11
CA ILE A 30 -6.19 -2.09 -13.69
C ILE A 30 -7.34 -1.15 -14.11
N TYR A 31 -7.57 -0.08 -13.35
CA TYR A 31 -8.60 0.92 -13.65
C TYR A 31 -8.10 2.02 -14.61
N ARG A 32 -6.80 2.31 -14.63
CA ARG A 32 -6.20 3.35 -15.48
C ARG A 32 -5.98 2.90 -16.92
N PHE A 33 -5.55 1.65 -17.13
CA PHE A 33 -5.22 1.13 -18.45
C PHE A 33 -6.25 0.12 -18.94
N ASP A 34 -6.91 0.40 -20.07
CA ASP A 34 -7.95 -0.49 -20.61
C ASP A 34 -7.43 -1.85 -21.06
N ILE A 35 -6.14 -1.97 -21.39
CA ILE A 35 -5.50 -3.26 -21.64
C ILE A 35 -5.56 -4.21 -20.43
N LEU A 36 -5.69 -3.66 -19.22
CA LEU A 36 -5.81 -4.41 -17.97
C LEU A 36 -7.27 -4.58 -17.53
N ALA A 37 -8.25 -4.06 -18.28
CA ALA A 37 -9.66 -4.14 -17.93
C ALA A 37 -10.17 -5.58 -17.77
N ARG A 38 -9.57 -6.54 -18.47
CA ARG A 38 -9.86 -7.98 -18.33
C ARG A 38 -9.57 -8.54 -16.93
N PHE A 39 -8.75 -7.87 -16.14
CA PHE A 39 -8.40 -8.26 -14.77
C PHE A 39 -9.28 -7.57 -13.71
N ARG A 40 -10.20 -6.68 -14.11
CA ARG A 40 -11.12 -6.00 -13.20
C ARG A 40 -12.04 -7.04 -12.55
N ASN A 41 -11.96 -7.17 -11.24
CA ASN A 41 -12.87 -8.00 -10.47
C ASN A 41 -13.26 -7.27 -9.21
N LYS A 42 -14.48 -6.73 -9.18
CA LYS A 42 -14.99 -5.88 -8.09
C LYS A 42 -14.82 -6.49 -6.69
N PHE A 43 -14.93 -7.81 -6.55
CA PHE A 43 -14.74 -8.48 -5.25
C PHE A 43 -13.27 -8.52 -4.82
N LEU A 44 -12.38 -8.91 -5.73
CA LEU A 44 -10.94 -8.95 -5.46
C LEU A 44 -10.37 -7.55 -5.29
N ASP A 45 -10.81 -6.61 -6.12
CA ASP A 45 -10.45 -5.20 -6.09
C ASP A 45 -10.82 -4.56 -4.74
N LEU A 46 -12.02 -4.84 -4.24
CA LEU A 46 -12.46 -4.39 -2.92
C LEU A 46 -11.65 -5.02 -1.80
N PHE A 47 -11.35 -6.32 -1.89
CA PHE A 47 -10.51 -7.01 -0.92
C PHE A 47 -9.10 -6.40 -0.85
N ILE A 48 -8.46 -6.19 -2.01
CA ILE A 48 -7.14 -5.57 -2.13
C ILE A 48 -7.16 -4.15 -1.57
N LEU A 49 -8.20 -3.37 -1.87
CA LEU A 49 -8.36 -2.01 -1.35
C LEU A 49 -8.42 -2.01 0.18
N VAL A 50 -9.25 -2.87 0.78
CA VAL A 50 -9.40 -2.96 2.24
C VAL A 50 -8.09 -3.41 2.90
N MET A 51 -7.47 -4.48 2.39
CA MET A 51 -6.18 -4.96 2.91
C MET A 51 -5.08 -3.91 2.75
N GLY A 52 -5.06 -3.18 1.64
CA GLY A 52 -4.13 -2.08 1.42
C GLY A 52 -4.30 -0.94 2.43
N ILE A 53 -5.54 -0.57 2.76
CA ILE A 53 -5.82 0.43 3.80
C ILE A 53 -5.33 -0.08 5.16
N VAL A 54 -5.63 -1.33 5.53
CA VAL A 54 -5.15 -1.92 6.79
C VAL A 54 -3.61 -1.95 6.86
N ALA A 55 -2.95 -2.34 5.77
CA ALA A 55 -1.49 -2.38 5.70
C ALA A 55 -0.86 -0.97 5.81
N ILE A 56 -1.44 0.03 5.14
CA ILE A 56 -1.00 1.42 5.25
C ILE A 56 -1.19 1.94 6.68
N SER A 57 -2.35 1.66 7.30
CA SER A 57 -2.59 2.01 8.70
C SER A 57 -1.58 1.36 9.64
N ALA A 58 -1.27 0.07 9.46
CA ALA A 58 -0.26 -0.63 10.25
C ALA A 58 1.15 -0.02 10.08
N ALA A 59 1.51 0.35 8.84
CA ALA A 59 2.81 0.97 8.54
C ALA A 59 2.95 2.38 9.11
N ILE A 60 1.89 3.18 9.12
CA ILE A 60 1.90 4.56 9.65
C ILE A 60 1.85 4.58 11.17
N HIS A 61 1.11 3.66 11.79
CA HIS A 61 1.06 3.56 13.24
C HIS A 61 2.33 2.93 13.85
N ASP A 62 3.34 2.63 13.03
CA ASP A 62 4.69 2.20 13.42
C ASP A 62 4.66 1.04 14.42
N LEU A 63 3.73 0.09 14.22
CA LEU A 63 3.43 -0.86 15.29
C LEU A 63 2.74 -2.14 14.82
N LEU A 64 3.58 -3.15 14.56
CA LEU A 64 3.78 -4.19 15.58
C LEU A 64 5.28 -4.41 15.79
#